data_AF-A0A1J3JSM4-F1
#
_entry.id   AF-A0A1J3JSM4-F1
#
_cell.length_a   1.000
_cell.length_b   1.000
_cell.length_c   1.000
_cell.angle_alpha   90.00
_cell.angle_beta   90.00
_cell.angle_gamma   90.00
#
_symmetry.space_group_name_H-M   'P 1'
#
loop_
_entity.id
_entity.type
_entity.pdbx_description
1 polymer ?
#
loop_
_entity_poly.entity_id
_entity_poly.type
_entity_poly.pdbx_seq_one_letter_code
_entity_poly.pdbx_strand_id
1 'polypeptide(L)'
;ICDLPQGPLYTHKTENPNSKRLRRLSRVGRMPTTGICDLPQKLIGEKILTRIPVTSLRQVRSTCKSWDALTKRWILGSTEQFVGFMTMNYKVCSLRFLVKQKGDKKDLVDVSINQVDLLNQVEVSEILHSYGLLLCVAKDKLKLLVWNPYLYQTRWIRPRTKFNDRDKYALGYDMNHNHKILRFMDYYTGGPEEYEIYNFSSDSWKVLDVTPHWEIPPCHRGASVKGNAYFYAQEKLCGDDAGKAIEEIEDFLLCFDFTREKFGPRLPLPFHSVGDDECVTLSCVRDEQLAVLYYQEGMNDHSCGKVEIWVTTRIEPDRVSWSSFLKVDMSPFALTGVKFDEEDGGSFFINEQEKVAVVFDLDGHIPTLKPAPARYHTAFVIGQDGLFESVRLAEAPNFGKRCPRTGYLPLIHIPALVCSSSYRPSLVQVKQPGRKRKRSRV
;
A
#
# COMPACT_ATOMS: atom_id res chain seq x y z
N ILE A 1 50.87 -39.16 61.49
CA ILE A 1 51.19 -38.54 62.81
C ILE A 1 49.83 -38.13 63.38
N CYS A 2 49.12 -39.10 63.96
CA CYS A 2 48.87 -39.23 65.43
C CYS A 2 47.94 -38.10 65.92
N ASP A 3 46.85 -38.28 66.67
CA ASP A 3 46.11 -39.39 67.26
C ASP A 3 44.71 -38.84 67.65
N LEU A 4 43.74 -39.72 67.88
CA LEU A 4 42.39 -39.47 68.43
C LEU A 4 42.44 -39.03 69.94
N PRO A 5 41.33 -38.98 70.72
CA PRO A 5 40.20 -38.04 70.74
C PRO A 5 39.93 -37.49 72.17
N GLN A 6 39.11 -36.44 72.35
CA GLN A 6 38.38 -36.22 73.62
C GLN A 6 37.02 -35.55 73.38
N GLY A 7 35.95 -36.15 73.92
CA GLY A 7 34.71 -35.45 74.28
C GLY A 7 34.55 -35.47 75.80
N PRO A 8 33.36 -35.18 76.36
CA PRO A 8 32.43 -34.10 76.10
C PRO A 8 32.22 -33.22 77.37
N LEU A 9 31.66 -32.02 77.23
CA LEU A 9 31.07 -31.29 78.36
C LEU A 9 29.66 -30.83 77.98
N TYR A 10 28.69 -31.44 78.66
CA TYR A 10 27.28 -31.08 78.66
C TYR A 10 27.05 -29.79 79.46
N THR A 11 26.26 -28.87 78.92
CA THR A 11 25.28 -28.12 79.73
C THR A 11 24.01 -27.87 78.91
N HIS A 12 22.91 -28.45 79.41
CA HIS A 12 21.53 -28.20 78.97
C HIS A 12 21.16 -26.72 79.07
N LYS A 13 20.40 -26.21 78.09
CA LYS A 13 19.30 -25.25 78.34
C LYS A 13 18.28 -25.25 77.19
N THR A 14 17.17 -25.91 77.47
CA THR A 14 15.77 -25.58 77.11
C THR A 14 15.43 -25.19 75.67
N GLU A 15 14.78 -26.14 74.98
CA GLU A 15 13.97 -25.89 73.78
C GLU A 15 12.80 -24.96 74.08
N ASN A 16 12.63 -23.93 73.24
CA ASN A 16 11.41 -23.13 73.16
C ASN A 16 10.51 -23.71 72.03
N PRO A 17 9.26 -24.15 72.28
CA PRO A 17 8.47 -24.91 71.30
C PRO A 17 7.98 -24.12 70.08
N ASN A 18 8.27 -22.82 69.99
CA ASN A 18 7.75 -21.96 68.92
C ASN A 18 8.61 -21.85 67.66
N SER A 19 9.76 -22.53 67.56
CA SER A 19 10.62 -22.47 66.36
C SER A 19 10.19 -23.41 65.20
N LYS A 20 9.27 -24.35 65.45
CA LYS A 20 8.81 -25.32 64.42
C LYS A 20 7.62 -24.84 63.60
N ARG A 21 6.97 -23.72 63.94
CA ARG A 21 5.81 -23.19 63.18
C ARG A 21 6.15 -22.07 62.18
N LEU A 22 7.38 -21.54 62.18
CA LEU A 22 7.82 -20.52 61.22
C LEU A 22 8.70 -21.02 60.07
N ARG A 23 9.04 -22.32 60.00
CA ARG A 23 9.81 -22.90 58.88
C ARG A 23 8.95 -23.59 57.81
N ARG A 24 7.66 -23.25 57.71
CA ARG A 24 6.75 -23.77 56.66
C ARG A 24 6.11 -22.68 55.77
N LEU A 25 6.62 -21.45 55.77
CA LEU A 25 6.10 -20.37 54.91
C LEU A 25 7.15 -19.69 54.02
N SER A 26 8.38 -20.21 53.91
CA SER A 26 9.43 -19.64 53.03
C SER A 26 9.74 -20.48 51.78
N ARG A 27 8.74 -21.17 51.23
CA ARG A 27 8.74 -21.64 49.84
C ARG A 27 7.44 -21.23 49.19
N VAL A 28 7.22 -19.92 49.09
CA VAL A 28 6.53 -19.41 47.89
C VAL A 28 7.49 -19.73 46.76
N GLY A 29 7.28 -20.86 46.09
CA GLY A 29 7.93 -21.10 44.81
C GLY A 29 7.69 -19.86 43.97
N ARG A 30 8.75 -19.28 43.40
CA ARG A 30 8.54 -18.33 42.30
C ARG A 30 7.61 -19.04 41.33
N MET A 31 6.37 -18.58 41.22
CA MET A 31 5.58 -18.95 40.05
C MET A 31 6.47 -18.64 38.85
N PRO A 32 6.59 -19.53 37.85
CA PRO A 32 7.22 -19.15 36.61
C PRO A 32 6.45 -17.92 36.16
N THR A 33 7.09 -16.75 36.15
CA THR A 33 6.53 -15.59 35.48
C THR A 33 6.47 -16.03 34.03
N THR A 34 5.31 -16.48 33.57
CA THR A 34 5.05 -16.76 32.17
C THR A 34 5.23 -15.44 31.44
N GLY A 35 6.42 -15.26 30.89
CA GLY A 35 6.71 -14.16 30.01
C GLY A 35 5.92 -14.36 28.73
N ILE A 36 5.63 -13.27 28.04
CA ILE A 36 5.00 -13.33 26.71
C ILE A 36 5.82 -14.18 25.71
N CYS A 37 7.12 -14.37 25.96
CA CYS A 37 8.02 -15.25 25.20
C CYS A 37 7.77 -16.75 25.44
N ASP A 38 7.05 -17.13 26.50
CA ASP A 38 6.70 -18.51 26.83
C ASP A 38 5.41 -18.97 26.13
N LEU A 39 4.70 -18.05 25.44
CA LEU A 39 3.55 -18.37 24.61
C LEU A 39 3.99 -19.06 23.31
N PRO A 40 3.17 -19.96 22.73
CA PRO A 40 3.48 -20.58 21.45
C PRO A 40 3.75 -19.52 20.38
N GLN A 41 4.85 -19.67 19.65
CA GLN A 41 5.25 -18.70 18.61
C GLN A 41 4.14 -18.43 17.59
N LYS A 42 3.31 -19.43 17.31
CA LYS A 42 2.13 -19.33 16.44
C LYS A 42 1.08 -18.38 17.01
N LEU A 43 0.78 -18.46 18.31
CA LEU A 43 -0.16 -17.58 18.98
C LEU A 43 0.36 -16.13 19.04
N ILE A 44 1.64 -15.97 19.37
CA ILE A 44 2.30 -14.65 19.36
C ILE A 44 2.23 -14.02 17.98
N GLY A 45 2.56 -14.79 16.94
CA GLY A 45 2.46 -14.37 15.56
C GLY A 45 1.05 -13.98 15.15
N GLU A 46 0.17 -14.98 15.11
CA GLU A 46 -1.17 -14.89 14.50
C GLU A 46 -2.15 -14.01 15.27
N LYS A 47 -1.95 -13.81 16.57
CA LYS A 47 -2.91 -13.05 17.41
C LYS A 47 -2.36 -11.75 17.98
N ILE A 48 -1.05 -11.66 18.23
CA ILE A 48 -0.45 -10.48 18.87
C ILE A 48 0.24 -9.63 17.82
N LEU A 49 1.26 -10.17 17.14
CA LEU A 49 2.04 -9.42 16.14
C LEU A 49 1.20 -9.03 14.92
N THR A 50 0.19 -9.81 14.58
CA THR A 50 -0.80 -9.47 13.55
C THR A 50 -1.67 -8.27 13.93
N ARG A 51 -1.78 -7.89 15.20
CA ARG A 51 -2.61 -6.74 15.61
C ARG A 51 -1.80 -5.47 15.79
N ILE A 52 -0.48 -5.56 15.69
CA ILE A 52 0.42 -4.43 15.89
C ILE A 52 0.70 -3.76 14.52
N PRO A 53 0.55 -2.42 14.41
CA PRO A 53 0.95 -1.67 13.21
C PRO A 53 2.43 -1.89 12.88
N VAL A 54 2.78 -1.96 11.59
CA VAL A 54 4.16 -2.18 11.13
C VAL A 54 5.13 -1.14 11.72
N THR A 55 4.65 0.09 11.90
CA THR A 55 5.40 1.21 12.50
C THR A 55 5.79 0.95 13.96
N SER A 56 4.95 0.26 14.73
CA SER A 56 5.21 -0.08 16.14
C SER A 56 6.12 -1.30 16.29
N LEU A 57 6.25 -2.13 15.24
CA LEU A 57 7.10 -3.34 15.28
C LEU A 57 8.58 -3.02 15.49
N ARG A 58 9.04 -1.80 15.18
CA ARG A 58 10.43 -1.39 15.48
C ARG A 58 10.72 -1.47 16.99
N GLN A 59 9.80 -1.02 17.83
CA GLN A 59 9.97 -1.08 19.29
C GLN A 59 9.98 -2.53 19.77
N VAL A 60 9.04 -3.35 19.27
CA VAL A 60 8.98 -4.79 19.57
C VAL A 60 10.30 -5.49 19.21
N ARG A 61 10.84 -5.23 18.02
CA ARG A 61 12.12 -5.77 17.54
C ARG A 61 13.30 -5.36 18.42
N SER A 62 13.26 -4.16 19.01
CA SER A 62 14.36 -3.67 19.86
C SER A 62 14.41 -4.32 21.24
N THR A 63 13.39 -5.10 21.63
CA THR A 63 13.34 -5.76 22.93
C THR A 63 14.31 -6.94 23.04
N CYS A 64 14.33 -7.86 22.07
CA CYS A 64 15.29 -8.96 22.00
C CYS A 64 15.38 -9.60 20.60
N LYS A 65 16.43 -10.41 20.39
CA LYS A 65 16.68 -11.12 19.11
C LYS A 65 15.52 -12.06 18.72
N SER A 66 14.87 -12.70 19.69
CA SER A 66 13.73 -13.59 19.43
C SER A 66 12.53 -12.83 18.87
N TRP A 67 12.22 -11.65 19.43
CA TRP A 67 11.16 -10.77 18.91
C TRP A 67 11.50 -10.22 17.54
N ASP A 68 12.76 -9.86 17.28
CA ASP A 68 13.21 -9.45 15.95
C ASP A 68 13.05 -10.58 14.91
N ALA A 69 13.45 -11.80 15.23
CA ALA A 69 13.27 -12.95 14.36
C ALA A 69 11.79 -13.29 14.11
N LEU A 70 10.97 -13.27 15.17
CA LEU A 70 9.53 -13.52 15.06
C LEU A 70 8.85 -12.48 14.17
N THR A 71 9.03 -11.20 14.47
CA THR A 71 8.41 -10.12 13.67
C THR A 71 8.83 -10.18 12.20
N LYS A 72 10.10 -10.47 11.90
CA LYS A 72 10.56 -10.71 10.52
C LYS A 72 9.78 -11.86 9.87
N ARG A 73 9.71 -13.02 10.53
CA ARG A 73 8.99 -14.19 9.99
C ARG A 73 7.51 -13.89 9.74
N TRP A 74 6.87 -13.11 10.60
CA TRP A 74 5.44 -12.84 10.49
C TRP A 74 5.08 -11.72 9.52
N ILE A 75 5.90 -10.66 9.41
CA ILE A 75 5.70 -9.64 8.36
C ILE A 75 5.99 -10.24 6.97
N LEU A 76 6.98 -11.15 6.87
CA LEU A 76 7.38 -11.75 5.60
C LEU A 76 6.61 -13.02 5.21
N GLY A 77 5.89 -13.66 6.15
CA GLY A 77 5.51 -15.08 6.02
C GLY A 77 4.02 -15.42 6.15
N SER A 78 3.13 -14.45 6.24
CA SER A 78 1.68 -14.71 6.29
C SER A 78 1.03 -14.39 4.94
N THR A 79 0.89 -15.40 4.08
CA THR A 79 0.25 -15.26 2.76
C THR A 79 -1.25 -14.98 2.80
N GLU A 80 -1.90 -15.23 3.94
CA GLU A 80 -3.35 -15.08 4.12
C GLU A 80 -3.79 -13.62 4.29
N GLN A 81 -2.85 -12.70 4.50
CA GLN A 81 -3.16 -11.33 4.94
C GLN A 81 -2.43 -10.30 4.09
N PHE A 82 -3.17 -9.30 3.64
CA PHE A 82 -2.59 -8.10 3.08
C PHE A 82 -2.12 -7.19 4.22
N VAL A 83 -0.86 -6.76 4.16
CA VAL A 83 -0.30 -5.73 5.02
C VAL A 83 0.29 -4.67 4.11
N GLY A 84 -0.13 -3.43 4.26
CA GLY A 84 0.30 -2.36 3.38
C GLY A 84 0.05 -0.97 3.96
N PHE A 85 0.07 0.00 3.07
CA PHE A 85 -0.24 1.39 3.39
C PHE A 85 -1.28 1.91 2.41
N MET A 86 -2.03 2.92 2.84
CA MET A 86 -3.01 3.59 2.01
C MET A 86 -3.06 5.08 2.33
N THR A 87 -3.58 5.88 1.41
CA THR A 87 -4.03 7.24 1.71
C THR A 87 -5.54 7.22 1.95
N MET A 88 -5.98 7.92 2.98
CA MET A 88 -7.40 8.13 3.28
C MET A 88 -7.54 9.53 3.86
N ASN A 89 -8.39 10.37 3.26
CA ASN A 89 -8.54 11.78 3.66
C ASN A 89 -7.21 12.56 3.67
N TYR A 90 -6.34 12.28 2.69
CA TYR A 90 -4.97 12.78 2.61
C TYR A 90 -4.05 12.42 3.79
N LYS A 91 -4.43 11.46 4.62
CA LYS A 91 -3.60 10.90 5.69
C LYS A 91 -3.05 9.55 5.28
N VAL A 92 -1.83 9.26 5.70
CA VAL A 92 -1.22 7.95 5.50
C VAL A 92 -1.66 7.02 6.62
N CYS A 93 -2.23 5.88 6.25
CA CYS A 93 -2.65 4.84 7.17
C CYS A 93 -1.90 3.54 6.86
N SER A 94 -1.51 2.81 7.91
CA SER A 94 -1.18 1.39 7.76
C SER A 94 -2.48 0.61 7.64
N LEU A 95 -2.53 -0.29 6.68
CA LEU A 95 -3.65 -1.18 6.41
C LEU A 95 -3.23 -2.61 6.69
N ARG A 96 -4.11 -3.32 7.38
CA ARG A 96 -4.06 -4.76 7.49
C ARG A 96 -5.43 -5.32 7.16
N PHE A 97 -5.47 -6.24 6.22
CA PHE A 97 -6.71 -6.80 5.69
C PHE A 97 -6.60 -8.31 5.59
N LEU A 98 -7.46 -9.01 6.31
CA LEU A 98 -7.55 -10.47 6.30
C LEU A 98 -8.92 -10.86 5.75
N VAL A 99 -8.92 -11.69 4.72
CA VAL A 99 -10.13 -12.36 4.23
C VAL A 99 -9.95 -13.85 4.46
N LYS A 100 -10.98 -14.51 4.99
CA LYS A 100 -11.06 -15.97 5.05
C LYS A 100 -12.44 -16.40 4.59
N GLN A 101 -12.49 -17.10 3.46
CA GLN A 101 -13.69 -17.83 3.05
C GLN A 101 -13.78 -19.11 3.89
N LYS A 102 -14.92 -19.33 4.55
CA LYS A 102 -15.07 -20.41 5.53
C LYS A 102 -16.24 -21.35 5.26
N GLY A 103 -16.53 -21.70 4.01
CA GLY A 103 -17.60 -22.66 3.68
C GLY A 103 -18.92 -22.33 4.40
N ASP A 104 -19.63 -23.34 4.94
CA ASP A 104 -20.93 -23.23 5.64
C ASP A 104 -20.95 -22.32 6.92
N LYS A 105 -19.91 -21.57 7.23
CA LYS A 105 -19.88 -20.62 8.36
C LYS A 105 -19.57 -19.21 7.88
N LYS A 106 -20.18 -18.24 8.58
CA LYS A 106 -19.93 -16.80 8.40
C LYS A 106 -18.46 -16.54 8.09
N ASP A 107 -18.26 -15.96 6.92
CA ASP A 107 -16.97 -15.51 6.45
C ASP A 107 -16.40 -14.44 7.38
N LEU A 108 -15.08 -14.38 7.43
CA LEU A 108 -14.37 -13.48 8.33
C LEU A 108 -13.55 -12.49 7.52
N VAL A 109 -14.03 -11.24 7.48
CA VAL A 109 -13.23 -10.09 7.08
C VAL A 109 -12.79 -9.34 8.34
N ASP A 110 -11.47 -9.24 8.54
CA ASP A 110 -10.86 -8.51 9.64
C ASP A 110 -9.98 -7.40 9.09
N VAL A 111 -10.33 -6.15 9.41
CA VAL A 111 -9.70 -4.94 8.89
C VAL A 111 -9.16 -4.11 10.04
N SER A 112 -7.89 -3.75 9.96
CA SER A 112 -7.26 -2.81 10.89
C SER A 112 -6.60 -1.68 10.12
N ILE A 113 -7.06 -0.46 10.38
CA ILE A 113 -6.52 0.77 9.80
C ILE A 113 -6.03 1.63 10.96
N ASN A 114 -4.78 2.05 10.88
CA ASN A 114 -4.18 2.93 11.87
C ASN A 114 -3.45 4.06 11.15
N GLN A 115 -3.77 5.29 11.53
CA GLN A 115 -3.07 6.46 10.99
C GLN A 115 -1.59 6.45 11.40
N VAL A 116 -0.71 6.87 10.49
CA VAL A 116 0.73 6.91 10.71
C VAL A 116 1.13 8.27 11.27
N ASP A 117 1.34 8.32 12.59
CA ASP A 117 1.64 9.57 13.29
C ASP A 117 2.84 10.35 12.75
N LEU A 118 3.87 9.63 12.32
CA LEU A 118 5.09 10.20 11.73
C LEU A 118 4.79 11.11 10.53
N LEU A 119 3.71 10.86 9.79
CA LEU A 119 3.36 11.54 8.56
C LEU A 119 2.17 12.49 8.70
N ASN A 120 1.63 12.67 9.91
CA ASN A 120 0.43 13.50 10.14
C ASN A 120 0.57 14.96 9.70
N GLN A 121 1.80 15.48 9.70
CA GLN A 121 2.15 16.84 9.29
C GLN A 121 2.11 17.06 7.77
N VAL A 122 1.96 15.99 6.99
CA VAL A 122 1.97 16.03 5.53
C VAL A 122 0.63 15.50 5.02
N GLU A 123 -0.06 16.28 4.19
CA GLU A 123 -1.20 15.79 3.42
C GLU A 123 -0.65 15.05 2.19
N VAL A 124 -0.96 13.76 2.07
CA VAL A 124 -0.43 12.86 1.04
C VAL A 124 -1.57 12.42 0.14
N SER A 125 -1.49 12.70 -1.17
CA SER A 125 -2.47 12.23 -2.15
C SER A 125 -2.19 10.79 -2.57
N GLU A 126 -0.92 10.43 -2.73
CA GLU A 126 -0.52 9.16 -3.32
C GLU A 126 0.66 8.52 -2.60
N ILE A 127 0.66 7.18 -2.52
CA ILE A 127 1.78 6.38 -2.02
C ILE A 127 2.14 5.33 -3.07
N LEU A 128 3.41 5.35 -3.50
CA LEU A 128 3.97 4.39 -4.44
C LEU A 128 4.97 3.49 -3.71
N HIS A 129 4.78 2.17 -3.81
CA HIS A 129 5.64 1.19 -3.14
C HIS A 129 6.60 0.52 -4.13
N SER A 130 7.86 0.34 -3.71
CA SER A 130 8.81 -0.52 -4.40
C SER A 130 9.90 -1.02 -3.43
N TYR A 131 10.02 -2.33 -3.29
CA TYR A 131 11.06 -3.02 -2.50
C TYR A 131 11.29 -2.42 -1.09
N GLY A 132 10.21 -2.26 -0.35
CA GLY A 132 10.21 -1.80 1.05
C GLY A 132 10.42 -0.31 1.26
N LEU A 133 10.56 0.47 0.18
CA LEU A 133 10.45 1.92 0.20
C LEU A 133 9.07 2.36 -0.27
N LEU A 134 8.62 3.48 0.31
CA LEU A 134 7.41 4.18 -0.07
C LEU A 134 7.78 5.59 -0.53
N LEU A 135 7.26 6.02 -1.67
CA LEU A 135 7.26 7.40 -2.11
C LEU A 135 5.89 8.00 -1.79
N CYS A 136 5.86 8.95 -0.88
CA CYS A 136 4.67 9.71 -0.52
C CYS A 136 4.68 11.04 -1.31
N VAL A 137 3.66 11.22 -2.15
CA VAL A 137 3.45 12.44 -2.93
C VAL A 137 2.49 13.34 -2.15
N ALA A 138 2.92 14.57 -1.85
CA ALA A 138 2.05 15.51 -1.17
C ALA A 138 0.83 15.86 -2.02
N LYS A 139 -0.28 16.24 -1.37
CA LYS A 139 -1.54 16.62 -2.02
C LYS A 139 -1.38 17.71 -3.09
N ASP A 140 -0.54 18.70 -2.81
CA ASP A 140 -0.21 19.78 -3.75
C ASP A 140 0.80 19.34 -4.84
N LYS A 141 1.34 18.12 -4.72
CA LYS A 141 2.44 17.54 -5.51
C LYS A 141 3.72 18.38 -5.52
N LEU A 142 3.84 19.35 -4.60
CA LEU A 142 5.00 20.23 -4.47
C LEU A 142 6.07 19.68 -3.52
N LYS A 143 5.81 18.53 -2.90
CA LYS A 143 6.76 17.86 -1.99
C LYS A 143 6.72 16.36 -2.18
N LEU A 144 7.90 15.76 -2.17
CA LEU A 144 8.10 14.32 -2.26
C LEU A 144 8.86 13.82 -1.04
N LEU A 145 8.28 12.84 -0.35
CA LEU A 145 8.90 12.19 0.80
C LEU A 145 9.13 10.72 0.49
N VAL A 146 10.37 10.26 0.66
CA VAL A 146 10.66 8.83 0.66
C VAL A 146 10.68 8.35 2.10
N TRP A 147 10.03 7.23 2.35
CA TRP A 147 9.89 6.63 3.66
C TRP A 147 10.25 5.14 3.61
N ASN A 148 11.10 4.69 4.53
CA ASN A 148 11.24 3.30 4.89
C ASN A 148 10.55 3.06 6.25
N PRO A 149 9.34 2.48 6.27
CA PRO A 149 8.62 2.15 7.51
C PRO A 149 9.41 1.22 8.44
N TYR A 150 10.08 0.21 7.90
CA TYR A 150 10.80 -0.80 8.66
C TYR A 150 12.01 -0.26 9.41
N LEU A 151 12.72 0.70 8.82
CA LEU A 151 13.85 1.39 9.45
C LEU A 151 13.42 2.70 10.14
N TYR A 152 12.18 3.14 9.94
CA TYR A 152 11.66 4.40 10.45
C TYR A 152 12.46 5.61 9.95
N GLN A 153 12.88 5.57 8.70
CA GLN A 153 13.72 6.59 8.07
C GLN A 153 12.92 7.33 7.00
N THR A 154 12.94 8.65 7.05
CA THR A 154 12.30 9.53 6.06
C THR A 154 13.31 10.46 5.43
N ARG A 155 13.04 10.87 4.19
CA ARG A 155 13.85 11.86 3.46
C ARG A 155 12.99 12.63 2.47
N TRP A 156 13.13 13.96 2.50
CA TRP A 156 12.57 14.83 1.48
C TRP A 156 13.44 14.82 0.23
N ILE A 157 12.81 14.66 -0.93
CA ILE A 157 13.44 14.78 -2.24
C ILE A 157 13.23 16.21 -2.73
N ARG A 158 14.32 16.89 -3.08
CA ARG A 158 14.26 18.23 -3.67
C ARG A 158 14.07 18.10 -5.17
N PRO A 159 13.28 18.96 -5.83
CA PRO A 159 13.20 18.97 -7.29
C PRO A 159 14.53 19.39 -7.91
N ARG A 160 14.73 19.07 -9.19
CA ARG A 160 15.84 19.65 -9.98
C ARG A 160 15.64 21.15 -10.19
N THR A 161 14.45 21.53 -10.64
CA THR A 161 14.05 22.93 -10.88
C THR A 161 12.84 23.30 -10.02
N LYS A 162 11.69 22.70 -10.28
CA LYS A 162 10.44 22.85 -9.53
C LYS A 162 9.57 21.60 -9.75
N PHE A 163 8.75 21.26 -8.77
CA PHE A 163 7.66 20.32 -8.97
C PHE A 163 6.43 21.05 -9.52
N ASN A 164 5.49 20.28 -10.07
CA ASN A 164 4.25 20.75 -10.68
C ASN A 164 3.06 19.90 -10.18
N ASP A 165 1.87 20.49 -10.15
CA ASP A 165 0.63 19.81 -9.76
C ASP A 165 0.14 18.75 -10.78
N ARG A 166 0.73 18.74 -11.97
CA ARG A 166 0.52 17.72 -13.00
C ARG A 166 1.60 16.65 -13.03
N ASP A 167 2.62 16.74 -12.18
CA ASP A 167 3.66 15.72 -12.12
C ASP A 167 3.04 14.35 -11.78
N LYS A 168 3.53 13.33 -12.49
CA LYS A 168 3.33 11.92 -12.23
C LYS A 168 4.64 11.30 -11.79
N TYR A 169 4.52 10.27 -10.97
CA TYR A 169 5.66 9.64 -10.32
C TYR A 169 5.61 8.12 -10.46
N ALA A 170 6.80 7.51 -10.48
CA ALA A 170 6.97 6.10 -10.24
C ALA A 170 8.20 5.84 -9.39
N LEU A 171 8.13 4.79 -8.57
CA LEU A 171 9.24 4.32 -7.76
C LEU A 171 9.64 2.93 -8.24
N GLY A 172 10.94 2.74 -8.46
CA GLY A 172 11.51 1.45 -8.86
C GLY A 172 12.96 1.33 -8.46
N TYR A 173 13.63 0.29 -8.96
CA TYR A 173 15.05 0.04 -8.71
C TYR A 173 15.72 -0.65 -9.91
N ASP A 174 17.01 -0.40 -10.09
CA ASP A 174 17.81 -1.07 -11.12
C ASP A 174 18.33 -2.45 -10.68
N MET A 175 19.00 -3.19 -11.58
CA MET A 175 19.62 -4.49 -11.28
C MET A 175 20.61 -4.48 -10.10
N ASN A 176 21.14 -3.32 -9.70
CA ASN A 176 22.03 -3.17 -8.55
C ASN A 176 21.25 -2.84 -7.26
N HIS A 177 19.92 -2.92 -7.29
CA HIS A 177 19.01 -2.50 -6.23
C HIS A 177 19.18 -1.03 -5.83
N ASN A 178 19.61 -0.17 -6.75
CA ASN A 178 19.56 1.27 -6.53
C ASN A 178 18.16 1.76 -6.83
N HIS A 179 17.46 2.23 -5.80
CA HIS A 179 16.18 2.90 -5.98
C HIS A 179 16.32 4.14 -6.83
N LYS A 180 15.27 4.40 -7.61
CA LYS A 180 15.14 5.57 -8.49
C LYS A 180 13.69 6.04 -8.49
N ILE A 181 13.50 7.34 -8.71
CA ILE A 181 12.17 7.95 -8.89
C ILE A 181 12.11 8.46 -10.32
N LEU A 182 11.14 7.98 -11.08
CA LEU A 182 10.75 8.60 -12.34
C LEU A 182 9.75 9.72 -12.02
N ARG A 183 9.98 10.90 -12.59
CA ARG A 183 9.07 12.04 -12.60
C ARG A 183 8.80 12.40 -14.05
N PHE A 184 7.56 12.63 -14.40
CA PHE A 184 7.22 13.20 -15.70
C PHE A 184 5.96 14.03 -15.62
N MET A 185 5.83 14.98 -16.57
CA MET A 185 4.64 15.80 -16.73
C MET A 185 3.98 15.46 -18.05
N ASP A 186 2.72 15.06 -18.00
CA ASP A 186 1.91 14.75 -19.17
C ASP A 186 0.99 15.94 -19.50
N TYR A 187 1.00 16.40 -20.75
CA TYR A 187 0.22 17.56 -21.21
C TYR A 187 -0.82 17.13 -22.24
N TYR A 188 -2.10 17.15 -21.86
CA TYR A 188 -3.24 17.01 -22.79
C TYR A 188 -3.24 18.04 -23.94
N THR A 189 -2.58 19.18 -23.75
CA THR A 189 -2.62 20.33 -24.68
C THR A 189 -1.25 20.66 -25.29
N GLY A 190 -0.35 19.68 -25.46
CA GLY A 190 0.90 19.87 -26.22
C GLY A 190 1.95 20.79 -25.59
N GLY A 191 2.03 20.84 -24.25
CA GLY A 191 3.12 21.52 -23.54
C GLY A 191 4.44 20.74 -23.56
N PRO A 192 5.57 21.36 -23.17
CA PRO A 192 6.86 20.68 -23.13
C PRO A 192 6.87 19.60 -22.06
N GLU A 193 6.92 18.33 -22.47
CA GLU A 193 6.97 17.21 -21.53
C GLU A 193 8.38 17.07 -20.97
N GLU A 194 8.49 17.10 -19.64
CA GLU A 194 9.75 16.92 -18.94
C GLU A 194 9.77 15.53 -18.33
N TYR A 195 10.74 14.70 -18.72
CA TYR A 195 11.01 13.41 -18.10
C TYR A 195 12.30 13.50 -17.30
N GLU A 196 12.25 13.16 -16.02
CA GLU A 196 13.39 13.21 -15.12
C GLU A 196 13.47 11.94 -14.27
N ILE A 197 14.69 11.52 -13.98
CA ILE A 197 14.95 10.40 -13.09
C ILE A 197 15.86 10.83 -11.94
N TYR A 198 15.43 10.59 -10.71
CA TYR A 198 16.24 10.77 -9.51
C TYR A 198 16.92 9.47 -9.14
N ASN A 199 18.22 9.50 -8.92
CA ASN A 199 18.99 8.34 -8.47
C ASN A 199 19.41 8.53 -7.00
N PHE A 200 19.03 7.57 -6.15
CA PHE A 200 19.33 7.63 -4.72
C PHE A 200 20.82 7.46 -4.42
N SER A 201 21.55 6.73 -5.26
CA SER A 201 22.97 6.46 -5.08
C SER A 201 23.82 7.73 -5.25
N SER A 202 23.47 8.56 -6.24
CA SER A 202 24.15 9.82 -6.55
C SER A 202 23.49 11.06 -5.91
N ASP A 203 22.28 10.91 -5.35
CA ASP A 203 21.48 12.02 -4.81
C ASP A 203 21.26 13.14 -5.84
N SER A 204 20.94 12.77 -7.07
CA SER A 204 20.81 13.72 -8.17
C SER A 204 19.71 13.35 -9.15
N TRP A 205 19.12 14.36 -9.76
CA TRP A 205 18.24 14.23 -10.91
C TRP A 205 19.03 14.22 -12.21
N LYS A 206 18.53 13.49 -13.18
CA LYS A 206 18.98 13.44 -14.58
C LYS A 206 17.77 13.64 -15.48
N VAL A 207 17.90 14.46 -16.51
CA VAL A 207 16.87 14.61 -17.54
C VAL A 207 16.95 13.43 -18.50
N LEU A 208 15.79 12.90 -18.89
CA LEU A 208 15.66 11.86 -19.89
C LEU A 208 15.21 12.47 -21.21
N ASP A 209 15.80 11.98 -22.30
CA ASP A 209 15.38 12.34 -23.65
C ASP A 209 14.28 11.34 -24.07
N VAL A 210 13.02 11.78 -24.01
CA VAL A 210 11.84 10.98 -24.30
C VAL A 210 10.95 11.75 -25.26
N THR A 211 10.55 11.11 -26.34
CA THR A 211 9.54 11.62 -27.28
C THR A 211 8.31 10.74 -27.15
N PRO A 212 7.34 11.09 -26.27
CA PRO A 212 6.20 10.22 -26.05
C PRO A 212 5.21 10.35 -27.21
N HIS A 213 4.79 9.20 -27.71
CA HIS A 213 3.68 9.05 -28.66
C HIS A 213 2.45 8.47 -27.95
N TRP A 214 2.33 8.80 -26.66
CA TRP A 214 1.36 8.25 -25.73
C TRP A 214 1.00 9.29 -24.69
N GLU A 215 -0.13 9.09 -24.05
CA GLU A 215 -0.54 9.80 -22.85
C GLU A 215 -0.98 8.80 -21.78
N ILE A 216 -0.82 9.17 -20.52
CA ILE A 216 -1.32 8.42 -19.38
C ILE A 216 -2.49 9.26 -18.85
N PRO A 217 -3.73 8.73 -18.80
CA PRO A 217 -4.87 9.54 -18.36
C PRO A 217 -4.75 9.92 -16.87
N PRO A 218 -5.39 11.01 -16.39
CA PRO A 218 -4.97 11.72 -15.18
C PRO A 218 -5.10 10.87 -13.92
N CYS A 219 -6.11 10.02 -13.89
CA CYS A 219 -6.55 9.25 -12.73
C CYS A 219 -5.84 7.88 -12.62
N HIS A 220 -5.12 7.45 -13.66
CA HIS A 220 -4.41 6.18 -13.68
C HIS A 220 -3.03 6.29 -13.04
N ARG A 221 -2.77 5.33 -12.14
CA ARG A 221 -1.52 5.23 -11.38
C ARG A 221 -0.71 4.04 -11.86
N GLY A 222 0.61 4.20 -11.79
CA GLY A 222 1.54 3.13 -12.12
C GLY A 222 1.69 2.11 -11.00
N ALA A 223 2.08 0.88 -11.35
CA ALA A 223 2.48 -0.14 -10.40
C ALA A 223 3.94 -0.55 -10.61
N SER A 224 4.67 -0.82 -9.52
CA SER A 224 6.03 -1.34 -9.60
C SER A 224 6.02 -2.87 -9.52
N VAL A 225 6.65 -3.53 -10.49
CA VAL A 225 6.79 -4.99 -10.54
C VAL A 225 8.24 -5.32 -10.91
N LYS A 226 8.90 -6.18 -10.12
CA LYS A 226 10.32 -6.56 -10.34
C LYS A 226 11.27 -5.36 -10.54
N GLY A 227 10.98 -4.25 -9.87
CA GLY A 227 11.79 -3.03 -9.92
C GLY A 227 11.49 -2.08 -11.08
N ASN A 228 10.69 -2.50 -12.06
CA ASN A 228 10.23 -1.64 -13.15
C ASN A 228 8.86 -1.03 -12.83
N ALA A 229 8.51 0.06 -13.51
CA ALA A 229 7.19 0.68 -13.38
C ALA A 229 6.35 0.46 -14.62
N TYR A 230 5.08 0.14 -14.42
CA TYR A 230 4.12 -0.15 -15.46
C TYR A 230 2.96 0.82 -15.38
N PHE A 231 2.48 1.28 -16.54
CA PHE A 231 1.40 2.25 -16.67
C PHE A 231 0.42 1.83 -17.75
N TYR A 232 -0.87 2.05 -17.49
CA TYR A 232 -1.87 2.10 -18.53
C TYR A 232 -1.69 3.41 -19.31
N ALA A 233 -1.73 3.33 -20.64
CA ALA A 233 -1.51 4.47 -21.52
C ALA A 233 -2.32 4.32 -22.81
N GLN A 234 -2.59 5.46 -23.40
CA GLN A 234 -3.34 5.64 -24.63
C GLN A 234 -2.44 6.24 -25.70
N GLU A 235 -2.77 6.00 -26.97
CA GLU A 235 -2.15 6.71 -28.07
C GLU A 235 -2.47 8.20 -28.02
N LYS A 236 -1.43 9.03 -28.11
CA LYS A 236 -1.58 10.49 -28.02
C LYS A 236 -2.11 11.05 -29.34
N LEU A 237 -3.30 11.66 -29.31
CA LEU A 237 -3.86 12.35 -30.46
C LEU A 237 -3.10 13.66 -30.74
N CYS A 238 -2.59 13.83 -31.96
CA CYS A 238 -1.95 15.07 -32.38
C CYS A 238 -2.99 16.06 -32.96
N GLY A 239 -2.74 17.37 -32.80
CA GLY A 239 -3.72 18.43 -33.09
C GLY A 239 -4.30 18.50 -34.50
N ASP A 240 -3.65 17.88 -35.49
CA ASP A 240 -4.16 17.78 -36.88
C ASP A 240 -5.30 16.74 -37.02
N ASP A 241 -5.46 15.87 -36.03
CA ASP A 241 -6.48 14.82 -35.97
C ASP A 241 -7.57 15.10 -34.92
N ALA A 242 -7.46 16.18 -34.14
CA ALA A 242 -8.39 16.63 -33.10
C ALA A 242 -9.78 17.10 -33.61
N GLY A 243 -10.09 16.84 -34.89
CA GLY A 243 -11.38 17.11 -35.53
C GLY A 243 -11.87 16.00 -36.45
N LYS A 244 -11.17 14.84 -36.49
CA LYS A 244 -11.68 13.63 -37.12
C LYS A 244 -12.32 12.77 -36.05
N ALA A 245 -13.49 12.20 -36.34
CA ALA A 245 -14.05 11.13 -35.53
C ALA A 245 -13.12 9.91 -35.69
N ILE A 246 -12.12 9.79 -34.81
CA ILE A 246 -11.30 8.59 -34.70
C ILE A 246 -12.08 7.67 -33.75
N GLU A 247 -12.47 6.51 -34.25
CA GLU A 247 -13.37 5.58 -33.55
C GLU A 247 -12.62 4.72 -32.49
N GLU A 248 -11.29 4.67 -32.48
CA GLU A 248 -10.52 3.79 -31.57
C GLU A 248 -9.16 4.42 -31.18
N ILE A 249 -9.00 4.88 -29.94
CA ILE A 249 -7.69 5.21 -29.35
C ILE A 249 -7.05 3.89 -28.89
N GLU A 250 -5.83 3.58 -29.36
CA GLU A 250 -5.17 2.32 -28.97
C GLU A 250 -4.69 2.38 -27.51
N ASP A 251 -5.20 1.46 -26.70
CA ASP A 251 -4.76 1.24 -25.33
C ASP A 251 -3.63 0.21 -25.22
N PHE A 252 -2.64 0.52 -24.41
CA PHE A 252 -1.52 -0.38 -24.15
C PHE A 252 -0.93 -0.19 -22.75
N LEU A 253 -0.10 -1.17 -22.38
CA LEU A 253 0.70 -1.10 -21.17
C LEU A 253 2.10 -0.59 -21.52
N LEU A 254 2.56 0.46 -20.83
CA LEU A 254 3.93 0.95 -20.89
C LEU A 254 4.76 0.38 -19.75
N CYS A 255 6.02 0.07 -20.04
CA CYS A 255 7.03 -0.26 -19.04
C CYS A 255 8.13 0.79 -19.06
N PHE A 256 8.44 1.37 -17.90
CA PHE A 256 9.68 2.08 -17.68
C PHE A 256 10.71 1.15 -17.02
N ASP A 257 11.76 0.83 -17.77
CA ASP A 257 12.87 0.00 -17.32
C ASP A 257 13.87 0.86 -16.53
N PHE A 258 13.89 0.73 -15.19
CA PHE A 258 14.79 1.51 -14.32
C PHE A 258 16.27 1.14 -14.46
N THR A 259 16.56 -0.04 -15.00
CA THR A 259 17.92 -0.48 -15.30
C THR A 259 18.44 0.19 -16.56
N ARG A 260 17.63 0.21 -17.62
CA ARG A 260 17.99 0.85 -18.90
C ARG A 260 17.66 2.34 -18.95
N GLU A 261 16.95 2.85 -17.95
CA GLU A 261 16.46 4.23 -17.83
C GLU A 261 15.68 4.70 -19.06
N LYS A 262 14.80 3.83 -19.59
CA LYS A 262 14.01 4.12 -20.79
C LYS A 262 12.68 3.39 -20.80
N PHE A 263 11.73 3.91 -21.59
CA PHE A 263 10.50 3.20 -21.89
C PHE A 263 10.75 2.02 -22.85
N GLY A 264 10.05 0.92 -22.60
CA GLY A 264 9.98 -0.26 -23.47
C GLY A 264 8.99 -0.07 -24.63
N PRO A 265 8.78 -1.12 -25.45
CA PRO A 265 7.74 -1.12 -26.46
C PRO A 265 6.33 -1.10 -25.83
N ARG A 266 5.31 -0.76 -26.63
CA ARG A 266 3.89 -0.94 -26.26
C ARG A 266 3.63 -2.42 -25.97
N LEU A 267 3.07 -2.72 -24.80
CA LEU A 267 2.72 -4.09 -24.40
C LEU A 267 1.20 -4.28 -24.48
N PRO A 268 0.72 -5.45 -24.98
CA PRO A 268 -0.71 -5.69 -25.13
C PRO A 268 -1.43 -5.81 -23.78
N LEU A 269 -2.60 -5.19 -23.68
CA LEU A 269 -3.55 -5.41 -22.59
C LEU A 269 -4.40 -6.67 -22.85
N PRO A 270 -4.98 -7.29 -21.81
CA PRO A 270 -5.81 -8.48 -21.97
C PRO A 270 -7.26 -8.18 -22.37
N PHE A 271 -7.60 -6.92 -22.61
CA PHE A 271 -8.91 -6.41 -23.00
C PHE A 271 -8.73 -5.32 -24.05
N HIS A 272 -9.83 -5.00 -24.74
CA HIS A 272 -9.93 -3.85 -25.63
C HIS A 272 -10.85 -2.85 -24.95
N SER A 273 -10.41 -1.60 -24.83
CA SER A 273 -11.32 -0.52 -24.43
C SER A 273 -12.20 -0.14 -25.60
N VAL A 274 -13.45 0.22 -25.29
CA VAL A 274 -14.48 0.53 -26.30
C VAL A 274 -15.04 1.95 -26.08
N GLY A 275 -14.43 2.76 -25.23
CA GLY A 275 -14.84 4.16 -25.04
C GLY A 275 -14.08 4.88 -23.94
N ASP A 276 -14.51 6.12 -23.69
CA ASP A 276 -13.85 7.07 -22.79
C ASP A 276 -14.15 6.77 -21.30
N ASP A 277 -15.29 6.15 -20.96
CA ASP A 277 -15.76 6.00 -19.56
C ASP A 277 -15.24 4.72 -18.85
N GLU A 278 -14.00 4.29 -19.09
CA GLU A 278 -13.48 3.00 -18.62
C GLU A 278 -12.41 3.13 -17.51
N CYS A 279 -12.65 2.45 -16.37
CA CYS A 279 -11.72 2.50 -15.24
C CYS A 279 -10.70 1.34 -15.29
N VAL A 280 -9.43 1.67 -15.53
CA VAL A 280 -8.29 0.74 -15.50
C VAL A 280 -7.40 1.04 -14.30
N THR A 281 -7.21 0.08 -13.40
CA THR A 281 -6.29 0.26 -12.26
C THR A 281 -5.29 -0.87 -12.16
N LEU A 282 -4.07 -0.54 -11.74
CA LEU A 282 -2.92 -1.44 -11.69
C LEU A 282 -2.57 -1.80 -10.24
N SER A 283 -2.25 -3.07 -10.03
CA SER A 283 -1.80 -3.61 -8.75
C SER A 283 -0.64 -4.58 -8.96
N CYS A 284 0.08 -4.90 -7.89
CA CYS A 284 1.24 -5.78 -7.90
C CYS A 284 1.05 -6.93 -6.92
N VAL A 285 1.18 -8.14 -7.44
CA VAL A 285 1.02 -9.37 -6.68
C VAL A 285 2.41 -9.86 -6.27
N ARG A 286 2.69 -9.79 -4.96
CA ARG A 286 3.89 -10.33 -4.33
C ARG A 286 5.24 -9.81 -4.88
N ASP A 287 5.26 -8.61 -5.46
CA ASP A 287 6.40 -7.99 -6.16
C ASP A 287 6.82 -8.71 -7.47
N GLU A 288 6.05 -9.71 -7.93
CA GLU A 288 6.44 -10.62 -9.02
C GLU A 288 5.53 -10.54 -10.26
N GLN A 289 4.25 -10.25 -10.05
CA GLN A 289 3.25 -10.20 -11.12
C GLN A 289 2.52 -8.86 -11.10
N LEU A 290 2.06 -8.43 -12.27
CA LEU A 290 1.18 -7.29 -12.44
C LEU A 290 -0.27 -7.81 -12.45
N ALA A 291 -1.16 -7.10 -11.78
CA ALA A 291 -2.60 -7.31 -11.87
C ALA A 291 -3.25 -6.05 -12.44
N VAL A 292 -4.24 -6.24 -13.30
CA VAL A 292 -5.06 -5.16 -13.87
C VAL A 292 -6.50 -5.44 -13.49
N LEU A 293 -7.17 -4.43 -12.95
CA LEU A 293 -8.62 -4.40 -12.88
C LEU A 293 -9.11 -3.49 -13.99
N TYR A 294 -10.04 -4.02 -14.77
CA TYR A 294 -10.73 -3.36 -15.85
C TYR A 294 -12.21 -3.33 -15.50
N TYR A 295 -12.78 -2.12 -15.40
CA TYR A 295 -14.20 -1.92 -15.24
C TYR A 295 -14.78 -1.37 -16.54
N GLN A 296 -15.72 -2.12 -17.10
CA GLN A 296 -16.51 -1.71 -18.25
C GLN A 296 -17.88 -1.26 -17.75
N GLU A 297 -18.28 -0.02 -18.01
CA GLU A 297 -19.62 0.45 -17.67
C GLU A 297 -20.70 -0.24 -18.53
N GLY A 298 -21.91 -0.36 -17.99
CA GLY A 298 -23.05 -0.87 -18.74
C GLY A 298 -23.47 0.10 -19.85
N MET A 299 -23.71 -0.41 -21.05
CA MET A 299 -24.04 0.41 -22.23
C MET A 299 -25.41 1.13 -22.18
N ASN A 300 -26.22 0.87 -21.16
CA ASN A 300 -27.53 1.50 -20.96
C ASN A 300 -28.02 1.37 -19.51
N ASP A 301 -29.04 2.14 -19.12
CA ASP A 301 -29.68 2.15 -17.78
C ASP A 301 -30.19 0.79 -17.28
N HIS A 302 -30.17 -0.26 -18.12
CA HIS A 302 -30.64 -1.60 -17.82
C HIS A 302 -29.52 -2.65 -17.77
N SER A 303 -28.30 -2.29 -18.15
CA SER A 303 -27.13 -3.15 -18.09
C SER A 303 -26.21 -2.68 -16.97
N CYS A 304 -25.76 -3.64 -16.16
CA CYS A 304 -24.76 -3.33 -15.15
C CYS A 304 -23.36 -3.53 -15.74
N GLY A 305 -22.40 -2.79 -15.20
CA GLY A 305 -21.01 -2.89 -15.63
C GLY A 305 -20.42 -4.28 -15.34
N LYS A 306 -19.22 -4.51 -15.86
CA LYS A 306 -18.46 -5.75 -15.63
C LYS A 306 -17.10 -5.39 -15.06
N VAL A 307 -16.66 -6.16 -14.08
CA VAL A 307 -15.30 -6.09 -13.55
C VAL A 307 -14.54 -7.31 -14.03
N GLU A 308 -13.46 -7.07 -14.76
CA GLU A 308 -12.49 -8.10 -15.11
C GLU A 308 -11.17 -7.83 -14.41
N ILE A 309 -10.62 -8.88 -13.78
CA ILE A 309 -9.31 -8.82 -13.14
C ILE A 309 -8.41 -9.84 -13.82
N TRP A 310 -7.27 -9.36 -14.28
CA TRP A 310 -6.27 -10.13 -14.99
C TRP A 310 -4.95 -10.08 -14.23
N VAL A 311 -4.22 -11.19 -14.25
CA VAL A 311 -2.89 -11.30 -13.62
C VAL A 311 -1.91 -11.80 -14.65
N THR A 312 -0.70 -11.25 -14.65
CA THR A 312 0.34 -11.69 -15.58
C THR A 312 0.83 -13.09 -15.26
N THR A 313 0.89 -13.96 -16.27
CA THR A 313 1.61 -15.23 -16.22
C THR A 313 3.10 -15.05 -16.54
N ARG A 314 3.41 -14.03 -17.34
CA ARG A 314 4.77 -13.57 -17.63
C ARG A 314 4.78 -12.05 -17.71
N ILE A 315 5.81 -11.44 -17.15
CA ILE A 315 6.03 -9.99 -17.22
C ILE A 315 7.53 -9.71 -17.31
N GLU A 316 7.92 -9.05 -18.39
CA GLU A 316 9.25 -8.57 -18.74
C GLU A 316 9.13 -7.13 -19.28
N PRO A 317 10.24 -6.39 -19.45
CA PRO A 317 10.17 -5.03 -19.98
C PRO A 317 9.59 -4.91 -21.40
N ASP A 318 9.71 -5.97 -22.20
CA ASP A 318 9.33 -6.00 -23.62
C ASP A 318 8.25 -7.05 -23.94
N ARG A 319 7.77 -7.82 -22.95
CA ARG A 319 6.80 -8.90 -23.15
C ARG A 319 5.88 -9.06 -21.95
N VAL A 320 4.61 -9.34 -22.23
CA VAL A 320 3.61 -9.66 -21.20
C VAL A 320 2.69 -10.77 -21.70
N SER A 321 2.23 -11.62 -20.79
CA SER A 321 1.12 -12.54 -21.03
C SER A 321 0.22 -12.59 -19.82
N TRP A 322 -1.07 -12.79 -20.05
CA TRP A 322 -2.11 -12.63 -19.04
C TRP A 322 -2.87 -13.94 -18.81
N SER A 323 -3.42 -14.06 -17.60
CA SER A 323 -4.44 -15.05 -17.25
C SER A 323 -5.58 -14.35 -16.54
N SER A 324 -6.81 -14.76 -16.84
CA SER A 324 -7.98 -14.24 -16.14
C SER A 324 -7.97 -14.73 -14.69
N PHE A 325 -8.17 -13.80 -13.75
CA PHE A 325 -8.26 -14.09 -12.32
C PHE A 325 -9.72 -14.10 -11.86
N LEU A 326 -10.46 -13.02 -12.15
CA LEU A 326 -11.89 -12.90 -11.85
C LEU A 326 -12.60 -12.18 -13.01
N LYS A 327 -13.84 -12.59 -13.28
CA LYS A 327 -14.77 -11.87 -14.16
C LYS A 327 -16.11 -11.84 -13.45
N VAL A 328 -16.61 -10.64 -13.16
CA VAL A 328 -17.78 -10.45 -12.32
C VAL A 328 -18.75 -9.51 -12.99
N ASP A 329 -20.00 -9.97 -13.07
CA ASP A 329 -21.13 -9.15 -13.48
C ASP A 329 -21.58 -8.26 -12.30
N MET A 330 -21.69 -6.96 -12.53
CA MET A 330 -22.04 -6.02 -11.47
C MET A 330 -23.56 -5.87 -11.26
N SER A 331 -24.39 -6.66 -11.92
CA SER A 331 -25.87 -6.64 -11.73
C SER A 331 -26.30 -6.80 -10.27
N PRO A 332 -25.68 -7.68 -9.46
CA PRO A 332 -25.99 -7.77 -8.02
C PRO A 332 -25.64 -6.50 -7.23
N PHE A 333 -24.79 -5.62 -7.78
CA PHE A 333 -24.31 -4.39 -7.15
C PHE A 333 -25.20 -3.18 -7.46
N ALA A 334 -26.15 -3.27 -8.39
CA ALA A 334 -27.01 -2.16 -8.81
C ALA A 334 -27.72 -1.47 -7.62
N LEU A 335 -28.09 -2.25 -6.60
CA LEU A 335 -28.74 -1.74 -5.38
C LEU A 335 -27.79 -1.04 -4.39
N THR A 336 -26.48 -1.23 -4.55
CA THR A 336 -25.44 -0.58 -3.71
C THR A 336 -25.04 0.80 -4.24
N GLY A 337 -25.40 1.12 -5.49
CA GLY A 337 -25.06 2.39 -6.16
C GLY A 337 -23.58 2.54 -6.51
N VAL A 338 -22.79 1.47 -6.40
CA VAL A 338 -21.34 1.48 -6.63
C VAL A 338 -21.07 1.54 -8.13
N LYS A 339 -20.33 2.57 -8.55
CA LYS A 339 -19.72 2.70 -9.87
C LYS A 339 -18.23 2.91 -9.66
N PHE A 340 -17.40 2.07 -10.27
CA PHE A 340 -15.95 2.29 -10.30
C PHE A 340 -15.69 3.33 -11.38
N ASP A 341 -15.83 4.60 -11.01
CA ASP A 341 -15.74 5.72 -11.95
C ASP A 341 -14.29 5.93 -12.41
N GLU A 342 -14.13 6.42 -13.64
CA GLU A 342 -12.84 6.77 -14.24
C GLU A 342 -12.22 7.99 -13.51
N GLU A 343 -13.05 8.99 -13.15
CA GLU A 343 -12.57 10.27 -12.60
C GLU A 343 -11.89 10.12 -11.23
N ASP A 344 -12.30 9.14 -10.42
CA ASP A 344 -11.82 8.98 -9.06
C ASP A 344 -10.72 7.89 -8.94
N GLY A 345 -10.66 6.97 -9.91
CA GLY A 345 -9.62 5.96 -10.05
C GLY A 345 -9.39 5.12 -8.80
N GLY A 346 -10.20 4.08 -8.59
CA GLY A 346 -10.09 3.15 -7.47
C GLY A 346 -8.72 2.45 -7.35
N SER A 347 -8.47 1.80 -6.21
CA SER A 347 -7.26 0.99 -6.01
C SER A 347 -7.60 -0.38 -5.45
N PHE A 348 -6.79 -1.38 -5.71
CA PHE A 348 -7.10 -2.74 -5.29
C PHE A 348 -5.87 -3.58 -5.00
N PHE A 349 -6.09 -4.68 -4.31
CA PHE A 349 -5.17 -5.81 -4.27
C PHE A 349 -5.95 -7.11 -4.41
N ILE A 350 -5.25 -8.20 -4.74
CA ILE A 350 -5.84 -9.53 -4.79
C ILE A 350 -5.26 -10.44 -3.72
N ASN A 351 -6.08 -11.38 -3.26
CA ASN A 351 -5.64 -12.52 -2.48
C ASN A 351 -5.81 -13.78 -3.33
N GLU A 352 -4.69 -14.29 -3.85
CA GLU A 352 -4.69 -15.49 -4.70
C GLU A 352 -5.15 -16.76 -3.98
N GLN A 353 -4.93 -16.86 -2.66
CA GLN A 353 -5.28 -18.06 -1.88
C GLN A 353 -6.80 -18.16 -1.70
N GLU A 354 -7.41 -17.04 -1.34
CA GLU A 354 -8.86 -16.94 -1.16
C GLU A 354 -9.60 -16.66 -2.47
N LYS A 355 -8.88 -16.43 -3.58
CA LYS A 355 -9.41 -16.05 -4.90
C LYS A 355 -10.38 -14.86 -4.84
N VAL A 356 -10.00 -13.83 -4.10
CA VAL A 356 -10.78 -12.58 -3.98
C VAL A 356 -9.95 -11.37 -4.41
N ALA A 357 -10.63 -10.33 -4.85
CA ALA A 357 -10.09 -8.98 -4.98
C ALA A 357 -10.71 -8.05 -3.95
N VAL A 358 -9.94 -7.12 -3.41
CA VAL A 358 -10.43 -6.09 -2.50
C VAL A 358 -10.21 -4.74 -3.17
N VAL A 359 -11.31 -4.10 -3.56
CA VAL A 359 -11.31 -2.80 -4.26
C VAL A 359 -11.69 -1.71 -3.26
N PHE A 360 -10.87 -0.68 -3.18
CA PHE A 360 -11.08 0.50 -2.35
C PHE A 360 -11.65 1.60 -3.21
N ASP A 361 -12.86 2.01 -2.89
CA ASP A 361 -13.56 3.10 -3.54
C ASP A 361 -14.55 3.75 -2.55
N LEU A 362 -15.33 4.72 -3.02
CA LEU A 362 -16.40 5.35 -2.29
C LEU A 362 -17.67 4.50 -2.40
N ASP A 363 -18.48 4.47 -1.34
CA ASP A 363 -19.82 3.91 -1.45
C ASP A 363 -20.70 4.73 -2.41
N GLY A 364 -21.67 4.02 -2.99
CA GLY A 364 -22.57 4.59 -3.98
C GLY A 364 -23.40 5.74 -3.45
N HIS A 365 -23.58 6.77 -4.28
CA HIS A 365 -24.55 7.82 -4.01
C HIS A 365 -25.93 7.36 -4.48
N ILE A 366 -26.92 7.25 -3.58
CA ILE A 366 -28.32 7.00 -3.94
C ILE A 366 -29.03 8.36 -4.06
N PRO A 367 -29.28 8.89 -5.28
CA PRO A 367 -29.75 10.26 -5.47
C PRO A 367 -31.16 10.52 -4.92
N THR A 368 -31.93 9.46 -4.69
CA THR A 368 -33.32 9.51 -4.23
C THR A 368 -33.48 9.75 -2.73
N LEU A 369 -32.40 9.64 -1.94
CA LEU A 369 -32.41 9.87 -0.50
C LEU A 369 -32.05 11.34 -0.19
N LYS A 370 -33.01 12.09 0.38
CA LYS A 370 -32.78 13.45 0.90
C LYS A 370 -32.96 13.49 2.43
N PRO A 371 -32.05 14.12 3.18
CA PRO A 371 -30.80 14.75 2.73
C PRO A 371 -29.81 13.71 2.18
N ALA A 372 -28.95 14.13 1.25
CA ALA A 372 -27.94 13.26 0.65
C ALA A 372 -27.11 12.61 1.78
N PRO A 373 -27.03 11.27 1.84
CA PRO A 373 -26.28 10.61 2.89
C PRO A 373 -24.79 10.94 2.77
N ALA A 374 -24.08 10.96 3.91
CA ALA A 374 -22.63 11.04 3.92
C ALA A 374 -22.05 9.88 3.11
N ARG A 375 -21.00 10.15 2.31
CA ARG A 375 -20.25 9.11 1.60
C ARG A 375 -19.20 8.51 2.53
N TYR A 376 -18.85 7.25 2.29
CA TYR A 376 -17.87 6.50 3.06
C TYR A 376 -16.84 5.85 2.15
N HIS A 377 -15.58 5.89 2.59
CA HIS A 377 -14.54 5.01 2.08
C HIS A 377 -14.94 3.57 2.36
N THR A 378 -14.98 2.72 1.34
CA THR A 378 -15.47 1.36 1.43
C THR A 378 -14.52 0.41 0.73
N ALA A 379 -14.25 -0.74 1.37
CA ALA A 379 -13.56 -1.85 0.75
C ALA A 379 -14.59 -2.88 0.26
N PHE A 380 -14.63 -3.10 -1.05
CA PHE A 380 -15.47 -4.08 -1.71
C PHE A 380 -14.69 -5.36 -1.91
N VAL A 381 -15.13 -6.45 -1.27
CA VAL A 381 -14.54 -7.78 -1.44
C VAL A 381 -15.30 -8.50 -2.54
N ILE A 382 -14.62 -8.78 -3.64
CA ILE A 382 -15.18 -9.38 -4.85
C ILE A 382 -14.61 -10.79 -5.00
N GLY A 383 -15.49 -11.79 -5.10
CA GLY A 383 -15.14 -13.19 -5.35
C GLY A 383 -15.68 -13.67 -6.70
N GLN A 384 -15.62 -14.99 -6.94
CA GLN A 384 -16.12 -15.59 -8.19
C GLN A 384 -17.64 -15.44 -8.36
N ASP A 385 -18.38 -15.44 -7.26
CA ASP A 385 -19.85 -15.34 -7.25
C ASP A 385 -20.36 -13.89 -7.18
N GLY A 386 -19.48 -12.89 -7.28
CA GLY A 386 -19.83 -11.46 -7.23
C GLY A 386 -19.35 -10.72 -5.98
N LEU A 387 -20.14 -9.74 -5.52
CA LEU A 387 -19.85 -9.01 -4.28
C LEU A 387 -20.01 -9.96 -3.10
N PHE A 388 -18.93 -10.19 -2.39
CA PHE A 388 -18.91 -11.03 -1.20
C PHE A 388 -19.26 -10.24 0.05
N GLU A 389 -18.61 -9.09 0.24
CA GLU A 389 -18.81 -8.24 1.42
C GLU A 389 -18.38 -6.80 1.09
N SER A 390 -18.98 -5.81 1.75
CA SER A 390 -18.53 -4.43 1.73
C SER A 390 -18.26 -3.93 3.14
N VAL A 391 -17.06 -3.38 3.36
CA VAL A 391 -16.62 -2.91 4.67
C VAL A 391 -16.46 -1.39 4.63
N ARG A 392 -17.35 -0.68 5.32
CA ARG A 392 -17.22 0.77 5.52
C ARG A 392 -16.05 1.07 6.45
N LEU A 393 -15.16 1.96 6.01
CA LEU A 393 -13.91 2.26 6.71
C LEU A 393 -14.02 3.56 7.51
N ALA A 394 -14.37 4.66 6.84
CA ALA A 394 -14.50 5.98 7.42
C ALA A 394 -15.36 6.89 6.53
N GLU A 395 -15.88 7.97 7.10
CA GLU A 395 -16.57 9.00 6.33
C GLU A 395 -15.61 9.67 5.33
N ALA A 396 -16.08 9.86 4.11
CA ALA A 396 -15.40 10.56 3.03
C ALA A 396 -15.87 12.03 2.99
N PRO A 397 -15.02 12.97 3.42
CA PRO A 397 -15.38 14.39 3.46
C PRO A 397 -15.56 14.94 2.05
N ASN A 398 -16.44 15.93 1.91
CA ASN A 398 -16.54 16.71 0.68
C ASN A 398 -15.41 17.76 0.64
N PHE A 399 -14.54 17.66 -0.36
CA PHE A 399 -13.45 18.60 -0.63
C PHE A 399 -13.85 19.75 -1.56
N GLY A 400 -15.08 19.74 -2.08
CA GLY A 400 -15.62 20.81 -2.89
C GLY A 400 -15.60 22.14 -2.16
N LYS A 401 -15.23 23.20 -2.88
CA LYS A 401 -15.24 24.57 -2.35
C LYS A 401 -16.48 25.30 -2.84
N ARG A 402 -17.20 25.91 -1.91
CA ARG A 402 -18.40 26.69 -2.23
C ARG A 402 -18.02 27.85 -3.15
N CYS A 403 -18.65 27.93 -4.31
CA CYS A 403 -18.49 29.03 -5.24
C CYS A 403 -19.00 30.32 -4.58
N PRO A 404 -18.16 31.37 -4.43
CA PRO A 404 -18.59 32.61 -3.78
C PRO A 404 -19.69 33.36 -4.55
N ARG A 405 -19.77 33.16 -5.88
CA ARG A 405 -20.73 33.86 -6.75
C ARG A 405 -22.09 33.18 -6.81
N THR A 406 -22.11 31.86 -7.01
CA THR A 406 -23.36 31.11 -7.20
C THR A 406 -23.84 30.42 -5.94
N GLY A 407 -23.01 30.35 -4.89
CA GLY A 407 -23.28 29.58 -3.69
C GLY A 407 -23.26 28.07 -3.88
N TYR A 408 -23.02 27.59 -5.12
CA TYR A 408 -22.94 26.18 -5.48
C TYR A 408 -21.76 25.51 -4.77
N LEU A 409 -22.00 24.36 -4.15
CA LEU A 409 -20.97 23.54 -3.52
C LEU A 409 -20.83 22.24 -4.34
N PRO A 410 -19.75 22.07 -5.12
CA PRO A 410 -19.52 20.80 -5.80
C PRO A 410 -19.32 19.69 -4.76
N LEU A 411 -19.74 18.47 -5.09
CA LEU A 411 -19.52 17.27 -4.28
C LEU A 411 -18.27 16.57 -4.82
N ILE A 412 -17.11 16.91 -4.25
CA ILE A 412 -15.82 16.32 -4.64
C ILE A 412 -15.39 15.40 -3.51
N HIS A 413 -15.46 14.10 -3.74
CA HIS A 413 -14.95 13.09 -2.83
C HIS A 413 -13.73 12.45 -3.49
N ILE A 414 -12.82 11.88 -2.71
CA ILE A 414 -11.60 11.25 -3.25
C ILE A 414 -11.51 9.89 -2.59
N PRO A 415 -11.41 8.79 -3.36
CA PRO A 415 -11.37 7.46 -2.80
C PRO A 415 -10.09 7.23 -2.00
N ALA A 416 -10.16 6.26 -1.09
CA ALA A 416 -8.97 5.81 -0.38
C ALA A 416 -8.07 5.00 -1.32
N LEU A 417 -6.77 5.26 -1.28
CA LEU A 417 -5.82 4.68 -2.22
C LEU A 417 -4.86 3.72 -1.52
N VAL A 418 -5.03 2.41 -1.72
CA VAL A 418 -4.10 1.40 -1.23
C VAL A 418 -2.86 1.31 -2.14
N CYS A 419 -1.71 1.02 -1.55
CA CYS A 419 -0.50 0.69 -2.31
C CYS A 419 -0.75 -0.52 -3.21
N SER A 420 -0.16 -0.52 -4.40
CA SER A 420 -0.28 -1.60 -5.38
C SER A 420 0.21 -2.95 -4.87
N SER A 421 1.08 -3.03 -3.86
CA SER A 421 1.56 -4.30 -3.31
C SER A 421 1.54 -4.34 -1.79
N SER A 422 1.50 -5.56 -1.26
CA SER A 422 1.77 -5.79 0.17
C SER A 422 3.16 -5.32 0.53
N TYR A 423 3.26 -4.59 1.64
CA TYR A 423 4.51 -4.06 2.14
C TYR A 423 5.44 -5.19 2.58
N ARG A 424 6.64 -5.22 1.98
CA ARG A 424 7.74 -6.07 2.41
C ARG A 424 8.85 -5.24 3.05
N PRO A 425 9.21 -5.51 4.31
CA PRO A 425 10.36 -4.88 4.95
C PRO A 425 11.64 -4.94 4.14
N SER A 426 12.37 -3.84 4.09
CA SER A 426 13.72 -3.81 3.51
C SER A 426 14.70 -3.09 4.41
N LEU A 427 15.98 -3.49 4.32
CA LEU A 427 17.10 -2.85 5.01
C LEU A 427 17.70 -1.68 4.21
N VAL A 428 17.01 -1.25 3.15
CA VAL A 428 17.44 -0.14 2.29
C VAL A 428 17.46 1.15 3.11
N GLN A 429 18.65 1.73 3.26
CA GLN A 429 18.81 2.95 4.03
C GLN A 429 18.35 4.16 3.24
N VAL A 430 17.46 4.93 3.82
CA VAL A 430 17.09 6.25 3.31
C VAL A 430 18.08 7.25 3.91
N LYS A 431 19.21 7.46 3.23
CA LYS A 431 20.29 8.35 3.70
C LYS A 431 19.75 9.75 4.00
N GLN A 432 19.93 10.21 5.24
CA GLN A 432 19.68 11.60 5.60
C GLN A 432 20.76 12.49 4.93
N PRO A 433 20.41 13.66 4.37
CA PRO A 433 21.42 14.56 3.83
C PRO A 433 22.41 14.91 4.94
N GLY A 434 23.70 14.60 4.71
CA GLY A 434 24.75 14.80 5.70
C GLY A 434 24.72 16.24 6.23
N ARG A 435 24.64 16.41 7.56
CA ARG A 435 24.82 17.71 8.18
C ARG A 435 26.17 18.25 7.70
N LYS A 436 26.17 19.28 6.85
CA LYS A 436 27.40 20.04 6.55
C LYS A 436 27.98 20.44 7.90
N ARG A 437 29.10 19.83 8.30
CA ARG A 437 29.90 20.29 9.45
C ARG A 437 30.15 21.77 9.19
N LYS A 438 29.55 22.65 10.00
CA LYS A 438 29.98 24.05 10.06
C LYS A 438 31.48 23.99 10.33
N ARG A 439 32.30 24.34 9.33
CA ARG A 439 33.70 24.66 9.58
C ARG A 439 33.66 25.82 10.56
N SER A 440 34.06 25.55 11.80
CA SER A 440 34.44 26.60 12.73
C SER A 440 35.50 27.42 12.03
N ARG A 441 35.20 28.69 11.74
CA ARG A 441 36.25 29.66 11.46
C ARG A 441 37.07 29.74 12.75
N VAL A 442 38.30 29.25 12.69
CA VAL A 442 39.36 29.56 13.65
C VAL A 442 39.84 30.96 13.35
#